data_AF-A0A2U1W908-F1
#
_entry.id   AF-A0A2U1W908-F1
#
_cell.length_a   1.000
_cell.length_b   1.000
_cell.length_c   1.000
_cell.angle_alpha   90.00
_cell.angle_beta   90.00
_cell.angle_gamma   90.00
#
_symmetry.space_group_name_H-M   'P 1'
#
loop_
_entity.id
_entity.type
_entity.pdbx_description
1 polymer ?
#
loop_
_entity_poly.entity_id
_entity_poly.type
_entity_poly.pdbx_seq_one_letter_code
_entity_poly.pdbx_strand_id
1 'polypeptide(L)' 'MKVINTRTRDEIAKLRQQAYLAAWPAARQLEAQQDMLNGDPVKWERMRADFSAIRALYPYSDTTPSEEN' A
#
# COMPACT_ATOMS: atom_id res chain seq x y z
N MET A 1 -26.95 -19.10 3.59
CA MET A 1 -25.66 -18.89 2.89
C MET A 1 -25.10 -17.53 3.30
N LYS A 2 -24.06 -17.48 4.13
CA LYS A 2 -23.36 -16.24 4.46
C LYS A 2 -22.31 -16.04 3.38
N VAL A 3 -22.61 -15.23 2.37
CA VAL A 3 -21.61 -14.79 1.40
C VAL A 3 -20.72 -13.81 2.16
N ILE A 4 -19.61 -14.31 2.71
CA ILE A 4 -18.59 -13.46 3.29
C ILE A 4 -18.00 -12.73 2.10
N ASN A 5 -18.45 -11.50 1.86
CA ASN A 5 -17.98 -10.65 0.78
C ASN A 5 -16.58 -10.14 1.16
N THR A 6 -15.63 -11.08 1.30
CA THR A 6 -14.21 -10.78 1.53
C THR A 6 -13.77 -10.00 0.30
N ARG A 7 -13.43 -8.72 0.49
CA ARG A 7 -12.86 -7.89 -0.58
C ARG A 7 -11.76 -8.71 -1.25
N THR A 8 -11.88 -8.89 -2.56
CA THR A 8 -10.89 -9.63 -3.32
C THR A 8 -9.55 -8.92 -3.24
N ARG A 9 -8.47 -9.65 -3.44
CA ARG A 9 -7.10 -9.11 -3.40
C ARG A 9 -6.92 -7.89 -4.32
N ASP A 10 -7.63 -7.86 -5.45
CA ASP A 10 -7.67 -6.75 -6.40
C ASP A 10 -8.29 -5.47 -5.78
N GLU A 11 -9.40 -5.61 -5.07
CA GLU A 11 -10.06 -4.48 -4.39
C GLU A 11 -9.18 -3.91 -3.27
N ILE A 12 -8.50 -4.78 -2.50
CA ILE A 12 -7.52 -4.34 -1.50
C ILE A 12 -6.33 -3.62 -2.19
N ALA A 13 -5.89 -4.10 -3.35
CA ALA A 13 -4.81 -3.46 -4.10
C ALA A 13 -5.19 -2.06 -4.61
N LYS A 14 -6.41 -1.90 -5.14
CA LYS A 14 -6.95 -0.59 -5.54
C LYS A 14 -7.06 0.37 -4.36
N LEU A 15 -7.61 -0.09 -3.22
CA LEU A 15 -7.73 0.73 -2.02
C LEU A 15 -6.37 1.19 -1.49
N ARG A 16 -5.37 0.30 -1.49
CA ARG A 16 -3.98 0.65 -1.17
C ARG A 16 -3.42 1.66 -2.15
N GLN A 17 -3.60 1.47 -3.45
CA GLN A 17 -3.11 2.39 -4.48
C GLN A 17 -3.72 3.80 -4.31
N GLN A 18 -5.02 3.89 -4.06
CA GLN A 18 -5.69 5.15 -3.78
C GLN A 18 -5.16 5.80 -2.50
N ALA A 19 -4.95 5.03 -1.43
CA ALA A 19 -4.37 5.54 -0.19
C ALA A 19 -2.92 6.01 -0.36
N TYR A 20 -2.11 5.31 -1.16
CA TYR A 20 -0.75 5.74 -1.49
C TYR A 20 -0.74 7.05 -2.26
N LEU A 21 -1.61 7.19 -3.27
CA LEU A 21 -1.71 8.42 -4.06
C LEU A 21 -2.27 9.59 -3.25
N ALA A 22 -3.16 9.34 -2.28
CA ALA A 22 -3.69 10.35 -1.39
C ALA A 22 -2.65 10.85 -0.37
N ALA A 23 -1.87 9.95 0.23
CA ALA A 23 -0.83 10.31 1.19
C ALA A 23 0.43 10.90 0.51
N TRP A 24 0.80 10.31 -0.63
CA TRP A 24 1.99 10.62 -1.40
C TRP A 24 1.65 10.75 -2.90
N PRO A 25 1.17 11.94 -3.33
CA PRO A 25 0.91 12.18 -4.74
C PRO A 25 2.21 12.09 -5.57
N ALA A 26 2.08 11.85 -6.87
CA ALA A 26 3.20 11.57 -7.77
C ALA A 26 4.31 12.65 -7.71
N ALA A 27 3.94 13.93 -7.59
CA ALA A 27 4.91 15.03 -7.44
C ALA A 27 5.79 14.83 -6.19
N ARG A 28 5.19 14.42 -5.07
CA ARG A 28 5.88 14.21 -3.79
C ARG A 28 6.77 12.96 -3.81
N GLN A 29 6.37 11.94 -4.57
CA GLN A 29 7.19 10.75 -4.81
C GLN A 29 8.42 11.08 -5.65
N LEU A 30 8.26 11.93 -6.67
CA LEU A 30 9.37 12.44 -7.49
C LEU A 30 10.32 13.31 -6.66
N GLU A 31 9.79 14.19 -5.81
CA GLU A 31 10.61 14.98 -4.87
C GLU A 31 11.39 14.06 -3.92
N ALA A 32 10.73 13.08 -3.28
CA ALA A 32 11.42 12.14 -2.39
C ALA A 32 12.49 11.31 -3.10
N GLN A 33 12.27 10.95 -4.36
CA GLN A 33 13.27 10.27 -5.19
C GLN A 33 14.44 11.21 -5.52
N GLN A 34 14.18 12.46 -5.88
CA GLN A 34 15.23 13.44 -6.14
C GLN A 34 16.03 13.75 -4.88
N ASP A 35 15.39 14.00 -3.73
CA ASP A 35 16.06 14.21 -2.44
C ASP A 35 16.95 13.00 -2.09
N MET A 36 16.45 11.76 -2.28
CA MET A 36 17.26 10.55 -2.08
C MET A 36 18.50 10.52 -2.99
N LEU A 37 18.38 10.89 -4.26
CA LEU A 37 19.50 10.98 -5.20
C LEU A 37 20.49 12.10 -4.84
N ASN A 38 20.01 13.17 -4.20
CA ASN A 38 20.83 14.27 -3.68
C ASN A 38 21.44 13.97 -2.30
N GLY A 39 21.15 12.80 -1.70
CA GLY A 39 21.70 12.39 -0.42
C GLY A 39 20.85 12.72 0.80
N ASP A 40 19.61 13.19 0.63
CA ASP A 40 18.62 13.37 1.70
C ASP A 40 17.53 12.27 1.63
N PRO A 41 17.69 11.15 2.33
CA PRO A 41 16.71 10.07 2.29
C PRO A 41 15.48 10.34 3.19
N VAL A 42 15.38 11.48 3.88
CA VAL A 42 14.37 11.69 4.94
C VAL A 42 12.95 11.58 4.40
N LYS A 43 12.68 12.19 3.24
CA LYS A 43 11.36 12.10 2.59
C LYS A 43 11.07 10.69 2.09
N TRP A 44 12.09 10.00 1.56
CA TRP A 44 11.97 8.63 1.08
C TRP A 44 11.65 7.65 2.22
N GLU A 45 12.31 7.79 3.37
CA GLU A 45 12.05 6.97 4.56
C GLU A 45 10.65 7.21 5.13
N ARG A 46 10.20 8.48 5.18
CA ARG A 46 8.82 8.81 5.56
C ARG A 46 7.81 8.17 4.61
N MET A 47 8.04 8.25 3.30
CA MET A 47 7.16 7.62 2.31
C MET A 47 7.05 6.11 2.56
N ARG A 48 8.17 5.43 2.81
CA ARG A 48 8.17 3.99 3.12
C ARG A 48 7.42 3.68 4.42
N ALA A 49 7.57 4.51 5.44
CA ALA A 49 6.85 4.35 6.71
C ALA A 49 5.32 4.51 6.52
N ASP A 50 4.88 5.55 5.81
CA ASP A 50 3.48 5.75 5.46
C ASP A 50 2.92 4.58 4.66
N PHE A 51 3.67 4.07 3.68
CA PHE A 51 3.25 2.92 2.90
C PHE A 51 3.12 1.66 3.74
N SER A 52 4.01 1.46 4.71
CA SER A 52 3.91 0.35 5.67
C SER A 52 2.62 0.46 6.49
N ALA A 53 2.29 1.66 6.99
CA ALA A 53 1.06 1.90 7.75
C ALA A 53 -0.20 1.63 6.89
N ILE A 54 -0.22 2.07 5.64
CA ILE A 54 -1.31 1.81 4.70
C ILE A 54 -1.45 0.30 4.42
N ARG A 55 -0.35 -0.44 4.30
CA ARG A 55 -0.39 -1.91 4.15
C ARG A 55 -0.98 -2.60 5.37
N ALA A 56 -0.70 -2.10 6.57
CA ALA A 56 -1.27 -2.61 7.81
C ALA A 56 -2.77 -2.30 7.95
N LEU A 57 -3.23 -1.14 7.45
CA LEU A 57 -4.64 -0.75 7.43
C LEU A 57 -5.48 -1.59 6.44
N TYR A 58 -4.88 -1.99 5.32
CA TYR A 58 -5.53 -2.81 4.30
C TYR A 58 -4.81 -4.14 4.14
N PRO A 59 -4.81 -5.06 5.12
CA PRO A 59 -4.14 -6.35 4.97
C PRO A 59 -4.72 -7.09 3.75
N TYR A 60 -3.86 -7.80 3.01
CA TYR A 60 -4.39 -8.76 2.05
C TYR A 60 -5.06 -9.85 2.86
N SER A 61 -6.37 -10.02 2.66
CA SER A 61 -7.07 -11.19 3.17
C SER A 61 -6.55 -12.39 2.41
N ASP A 62 -5.54 -13.05 2.98
CA ASP A 62 -5.26 -14.44 2.62
C ASP A 62 -6.37 -15.29 3.26
N THR A 63 -7.53 -15.26 2.62
CA THR A 63 -8.43 -16.39 2.66
C THR A 63 -8.29 -17.08 1.32
N THR A 64 -7.09 -17.59 1.04
CA THR A 64 -7.00 -18.78 0.22
C THR A 64 -7.65 -19.86 1.10
N PRO A 65 -8.86 -20.38 0.80
CA PRO A 65 -9.18 -21.67 1.39
C PRO A 65 -8.04 -22.58 0.95
N SER A 66 -7.25 -23.06 1.91
CA SER A 66 -6.31 -24.14 1.68
C SER A 66 -7.14 -25.30 1.16
N GLU A 67 -7.19 -25.45 -0.16
CA GLU A 67 -7.76 -26.63 -0.82
C GLU A 67 -6.79 -27.77 -0.51
N GLU A 68 -7.09 -28.44 0.60
CA GLU A 68 -6.58 -29.76 0.93
C GLU A 68 -7.24 -30.75 -0.04
N ASN A 69 -6.53 -31.11 -1.11
CA ASN A 69 -6.70 -32.41 -1.76
C ASN A 69 -5.44 -32.86 -2.50
#